data_AF-A0A3D4LK03-F1
#
_entry.id   AF-A0A3D4LK03-F1
#
_cell.length_a   1.000
_cell.length_b   1.000
_cell.length_c   1.000
_cell.angle_alpha   90.00
_cell.angle_beta   90.00
_cell.angle_gamma   90.00
#
_symmetry.space_group_name_H-M   'P 1'
#
loop_
_entity.id
_entity.type
_entity.pdbx_description
1 polymer ?
#
loop_
_entity_poly.entity_id
_entity_poly.type
_entity_poly.pdbx_seq_one_letter_code
_entity_poly.pdbx_strand_id
1 'polypeptide(L)' 'EISNSDSAIKKLGGKIKEIKEIYLPGTDIIRKIVIIEKVEPTKIKYPRKAGKPSKDPLK' A
#
# COMPACT_ATOMS: atom_id res chain seq x y z
N GLU A 1 10.98 1.43 4.67
CA GLU A 1 9.66 1.84 4.13
C GLU A 1 8.79 0.65 3.74
N ILE A 2 9.19 -0.17 2.75
CA ILE A 2 8.40 -1.31 2.23
C ILE A 2 8.07 -2.37 3.31
N SER A 3 8.99 -2.65 4.23
CA SER A 3 8.75 -3.65 5.30
C SER A 3 7.63 -3.24 6.28
N ASN A 4 7.44 -1.94 6.52
CA ASN A 4 6.33 -1.44 7.33
C ASN A 4 5.03 -1.42 6.52
N SER A 5 5.12 -1.21 5.21
CA SER A 5 3.95 -1.30 4.34
C SER A 5 3.42 -2.72 4.23
N ASP A 6 4.27 -3.75 4.23
CA ASP A 6 3.85 -5.16 4.12
C ASP A 6 2.91 -5.58 5.26
N SER A 7 3.25 -5.24 6.51
CA SER A 7 2.40 -5.53 7.68
C SER A 7 1.09 -4.76 7.65
N ALA A 8 1.10 -3.50 7.20
CA ALA A 8 -0.11 -2.71 7.02
C ALA A 8 -1.04 -3.29 5.94
N ILE A 9 -0.46 -3.70 4.79
CA ILE A 9 -1.17 -4.30 3.66
C ILE A 9 -1.80 -5.64 4.09
N LYS A 10 -1.06 -6.48 4.82
CA LYS A 10 -1.58 -7.73 5.42
C LYS A 10 -2.72 -7.48 6.40
N LYS A 11 -2.62 -6.47 7.28
CA LYS A 11 -3.71 -6.11 8.23
C LYS A 11 -5.00 -5.74 7.52
N LEU A 12 -4.90 -5.20 6.30
CA LEU A 12 -6.00 -4.85 5.43
C LEU A 12 -6.44 -6.00 4.51
N GLY A 13 -5.86 -7.20 4.63
CA GLY A 13 -6.19 -8.37 3.80
C GLY A 13 -5.62 -8.31 2.37
N GLY A 14 -4.58 -7.50 2.17
CA GLY A 14 -3.87 -7.41 0.89
C GLY A 14 -2.49 -8.08 0.93
N LYS A 15 -1.91 -8.29 -0.24
CA LYS A 15 -0.51 -8.69 -0.45
C LYS A 15 0.08 -7.91 -1.62
N ILE A 16 1.36 -7.51 -1.52
CA ILE A 16 2.06 -6.90 -2.66
C ILE A 16 2.29 -8.00 -3.71
N LYS A 17 1.70 -7.83 -4.89
CA LYS A 17 1.84 -8.76 -6.01
C LYS A 17 3.06 -8.42 -6.85
N GLU A 18 3.23 -7.15 -7.18
CA GLU A 18 4.28 -6.68 -8.06
C GLU A 18 4.56 -5.19 -7.82
N ILE A 19 5.81 -4.77 -8.06
CA ILE A 19 6.20 -3.36 -8.11
C ILE A 19 6.78 -3.13 -9.51
N LYS A 20 6.05 -2.42 -10.36
CA LYS A 20 6.52 -2.06 -11.70
C LYS A 20 7.20 -0.70 -11.67
N GLU A 21 8.43 -0.64 -12.12
CA GLU A 21 9.12 0.63 -12.34
C GLU A 21 8.84 1.11 -13.77
N ILE A 22 8.40 2.36 -13.89
CA ILE A 22 8.13 3.00 -15.17
C ILE A 22 9.01 4.23 -15.30
N TYR A 23 9.56 4.42 -16.50
CA TYR A 23 10.24 5.65 -16.87
C TYR A 23 9.21 6.57 -17.50
N LEU A 24 9.10 7.78 -16.96
CA LEU A 24 8.15 8.74 -17.50
C LEU A 24 8.73 9.30 -18.81
N PRO A 25 8.05 9.11 -19.96
CA PRO A 25 8.61 9.44 -21.26
C PRO A 25 8.97 10.93 -21.34
N GLY A 26 10.15 11.22 -21.88
CA GLY A 26 10.68 12.59 -22.00
C GLY A 26 11.26 13.17 -20.71
N THR A 27 11.47 12.36 -19.66
CA THR A 27 12.11 12.79 -18.41
C THR A 27 12.98 11.69 -17.81
N ASP A 28 13.90 12.06 -16.92
CA ASP A 28 14.71 11.11 -16.14
C ASP A 28 14.00 10.62 -14.87
N ILE A 29 12.67 10.81 -14.78
CA ILE A 29 11.89 10.49 -13.59
C ILE A 29 11.46 9.01 -13.64
N ILE A 30 11.86 8.27 -12.61
CA ILE A 30 11.40 6.90 -12.36
C ILE A 30 10.17 6.95 -11.44
N ARG A 31 9.06 6.34 -11.85
CA ARG A 31 7.90 6.09 -11.00
C ARG A 31 7.73 4.61 -10.72
N LYS A 32 7.09 4.29 -9.59
CA LYS A 32 6.78 2.91 -9.19
C LYS A 32 5.28 2.73 -9.09
N ILE A 33 4.75 1.72 -9.77
CA ILE A 33 3.38 1.25 -9.64
C ILE A 33 3.41 0.04 -8.72
N VAL A 34 2.80 0.18 -7.53
CA VAL A 34 2.68 -0.92 -6.56
C VAL A 34 1.33 -1.59 -6.74
N ILE A 35 1.33 -2.85 -7.18
CA ILE A 35 0.11 -3.64 -7.37
C ILE A 35 -0.15 -4.43 -6.08
N ILE A 36 -1.29 -4.15 -5.44
CA ILE A 36 -1.74 -4.84 -4.23
C ILE A 36 -2.93 -5.73 -4.59
N GLU A 37 -2.79 -7.03 -4.36
CA GLU A 37 -3.84 -8.01 -4.56
C GLU A 37 -4.60 -8.23 -3.26
N LYS A 38 -5.93 -8.35 -3.35
CA LYS A 38 -6.78 -8.65 -2.21
C LYS A 38 -6.87 -10.16 -2.02
N VAL A 39 -6.31 -10.66 -0.93
CA VAL A 39 -6.24 -12.11 -0.64
C VAL A 39 -7.24 -12.53 0.45
N GLU A 40 -7.67 -11.60 1.30
CA GLU A 40 -8.59 -11.85 2.40
C GLU A 40 -9.55 -10.67 2.60
N PRO A 41 -10.75 -10.86 3.19
CA PRO A 41 -11.62 -9.74 3.53
C PRO A 41 -10.95 -8.76 4.52
N THR A 42 -11.23 -7.47 4.37
CA THR A 42 -10.72 -6.46 5.32
C THR A 42 -11.32 -6.70 6.71
N LYS A 43 -10.49 -6.70 7.76
CA LYS A 43 -11.00 -6.77 9.14
C LYS A 43 -11.94 -5.60 9.44
N ILE A 44 -13.03 -5.88 10.17
CA ILE A 44 -14.12 -4.94 10.52
C ILE A 44 -13.62 -3.66 11.21
N LYS A 45 -12.49 -3.74 11.92
CA LYS A 45 -11.84 -2.59 12.58
C LYS A 45 -11.29 -1.53 11.61
N TYR A 46 -11.35 -1.79 10.31
CA TYR A 46 -10.91 -0.89 9.24
C TYR A 46 -12.07 -0.57 8.29
N PRO A 47 -12.13 0.65 7.72
CA PRO A 47 -11.22 1.77 7.97
C PRO A 47 -11.37 2.35 9.40
N ARG A 48 -10.27 2.92 9.92
CA ARG A 48 -10.32 3.64 11.22
C ARG A 48 -11.08 4.96 11.04
N LYS A 49 -11.51 5.57 12.14
CA LYS A 49 -12.12 6.92 12.16
C LYS A 49 -11.34 7.91 11.27
N ALA A 50 -12.07 8.79 10.59
CA ALA A 50 -11.50 9.82 9.73
C ALA A 50 -10.36 10.58 10.44
N GLY A 51 -9.30 10.87 9.70
CA GLY A 51 -8.08 11.51 10.23
C GLY A 51 -7.11 10.59 10.97
N LYS A 52 -7.56 9.46 11.53
CA LYS A 52 -6.64 8.48 12.19
C LYS A 52 -5.68 7.78 11.22
N PRO A 53 -6.07 7.43 9.97
CA PRO A 53 -5.13 6.93 8.97
C PRO A 53 -3.94 7.86 8.70
N SER A 54 -4.17 9.18 8.65
CA SER A 54 -3.12 10.18 8.40
C SER A 54 -2.31 10.50 9.66
N LYS A 55 -2.96 10.58 10.83
CA LYS A 55 -2.30 10.92 12.10
C LYS A 55 -1.47 9.78 12.69
N ASP A 56 -1.91 8.53 12.50
CA ASP A 56 -1.27 7.35 13.09
C ASP A 56 -1.25 6.21 12.05
N PRO A 57 -0.44 6.31 10.98
CA PRO A 57 -0.46 5.35 9.88
C PRO A 57 -0.15 3.92 10.32
N LEU A 58 -0.74 2.95 9.62
CA LEU A 58 -0.44 1.54 9.86
C LEU A 58 1.01 1.24 9.42
N LYS A 59 1.72 0.50 10.27
CA LYS A 59 3.02 -0.10 9.98
C LYS A 59 2.91 -1.62 9.93
#